data_AF-A0A066WFQ2-F1
#
_entry.id   AF-A0A066WFQ2-F1
#
_cell.length_a   1.000
_cell.length_b   1.000
_cell.length_c   1.000
_cell.angle_alpha   90.00
_cell.angle_beta   90.00
_cell.angle_gamma   90.00
#
_symmetry.space_group_name_H-M   'P 1'
#
loop_
_entity.id
_entity.type
_entity.pdbx_description
1 polymer ?
#
loop_
_entity_poly.entity_id
_entity_poly.type
_entity_poly.pdbx_seq_one_letter_code
_entity_poly.pdbx_strand_id
1 'polypeptide(L)' 'NRVYNLKAHLRSHTNSKPFSCPDCDRSFSRKHDLQRHARVHTGDKPYMCEPCGKTFPRSDALRRHWK' A
#
# COMPACT_ATOMS: atom_id res chain seq x y z
N ASN A 1 18.48 4.57 9.52
CA ASN A 1 17.30 3.78 9.08
C ASN A 1 16.60 2.95 10.17
N ARG A 2 17.23 2.63 11.32
CA ARG A 2 16.60 1.90 12.43
C ARG A 2 15.57 2.73 13.23
N VAL A 3 15.87 4.02 13.41
CA VAL A 3 15.00 5.00 14.12
C VAL A 3 13.69 5.25 13.37
N TYR A 4 13.70 5.31 12.03
CA TYR A 4 12.47 5.43 11.23
C TYR A 4 11.53 4.24 11.44
N ASN A 5 12.07 3.02 11.45
CA ASN A 5 11.30 1.81 11.70
C ASN A 5 10.74 1.78 13.13
N LEU A 6 11.52 2.22 14.13
CA LEU A 6 11.02 2.35 15.50
C LEU A 6 9.89 3.38 15.60
N LYS A 7 10.05 4.55 14.97
CA LYS A 7 8.99 5.59 14.96
C LYS A 7 7.73 5.10 14.24
N ALA A 8 7.87 4.39 13.13
CA ALA A 8 6.75 3.78 12.41
C ALA A 8 6.08 2.65 13.22
N HIS A 9 6.86 1.87 13.96
CA HIS A 9 6.34 0.86 14.89
C HIS A 9 5.55 1.50 16.03
N LEU A 10 6.06 2.55 16.67
CA LEU A 10 5.35 3.24 17.76
C LEU A 10 4.00 3.85 17.31
N ARG A 11 3.85 4.21 16.02
CA ARG A 11 2.58 4.66 15.46
C ARG A 11 1.48 3.59 15.48
N SER A 12 1.82 2.30 15.47
CA SER A 12 0.81 1.24 15.57
C SER A 12 0.21 1.13 16.96
N HIS A 13 0.95 1.52 18.01
CA HIS A 13 0.44 1.54 19.39
C HIS A 13 -0.46 2.74 19.67
N THR A 14 -0.19 3.86 19.01
CA THR A 14 -0.90 5.14 19.23
C THR A 14 -2.06 5.37 18.26
N ASN A 15 -2.32 4.43 17.33
CA ASN A 15 -3.23 4.61 16.19
C ASN A 15 -2.96 5.86 15.35
N SER A 16 -1.75 6.40 15.41
CA SER A 16 -1.36 7.60 14.68
C SER A 16 -1.26 7.29 13.18
N LYS A 17 -2.06 8.01 12.38
CA LYS A 17 -2.15 7.88 10.93
C LYS A 17 -1.91 9.24 10.28
N PRO A 18 -0.66 9.73 10.24
CA PRO A 18 -0.37 11.09 9.76
C PRO A 18 -0.48 11.26 8.24
N PHE A 19 -0.72 10.19 7.49
CA PHE A 19 -0.79 10.24 6.03
C PHE A 19 -2.24 10.02 5.57
N SER A 20 -2.95 11.11 5.33
CA SER A 20 -4.34 11.08 4.83
C SER A 20 -4.38 10.99 3.31
N CYS A 21 -5.38 10.28 2.78
CA CYS A 21 -5.71 10.29 1.37
C CYS A 21 -6.44 11.59 1.02
N PRO A 22 -6.09 12.28 -0.09
CA PRO A 22 -6.81 13.47 -0.52
C PRO A 22 -8.17 13.13 -1.17
N ASP A 23 -8.33 11.91 -1.69
CA ASP A 23 -9.51 11.49 -2.46
C ASP A 23 -10.55 10.73 -1.61
N CYS A 24 -10.25 10.42 -0.34
CA CYS A 24 -11.18 9.80 0.61
C CYS A 24 -10.71 9.95 2.08
N ASP A 25 -11.59 9.62 3.04
CA ASP A 25 -11.31 9.76 4.49
C ASP A 25 -10.34 8.71 5.08
N ARG A 26 -9.59 7.98 4.24
CA ARG A 26 -8.64 6.97 4.72
C ARG A 26 -7.30 7.58 5.10
N SER A 27 -6.81 7.21 6.27
CA SER A 27 -5.50 7.61 6.77
C SER A 27 -4.61 6.40 7.07
N PHE A 28 -3.30 6.57 6.88
CA PHE A 28 -2.28 5.54 6.97
C PHE A 28 -1.14 5.92 7.92
N SER A 29 -0.54 4.93 8.58
CA SER A 29 0.60 5.16 9.50
C SER A 29 1.94 5.30 8.78
N ARG A 30 2.01 4.87 7.50
CA ARG A 30 3.22 4.92 6.66
C ARG A 30 2.90 5.49 5.28
N LYS A 31 3.86 6.23 4.72
CA LYS A 31 3.73 6.88 3.39
C LYS A 31 3.53 5.88 2.25
N HIS A 32 4.26 4.75 2.26
CA HIS A 32 4.12 3.74 1.21
C HIS A 32 2.75 3.05 1.21
N ASP A 33 2.09 2.96 2.36
CA ASP A 33 0.74 2.40 2.46
C ASP A 33 -0.28 3.34 1.80
N LEU A 34 -0.14 4.67 2.00
CA LEU A 34 -0.94 5.68 1.28
C LEU A 34 -0.68 5.64 -0.23
N GLN A 35 0.58 5.59 -0.67
CA GLN A 35 0.91 5.50 -2.11
C GLN A 35 0.31 4.25 -2.76
N ARG A 36 0.36 3.11 -2.07
CA ARG A 36 -0.26 1.88 -2.54
C ARG A 36 -1.78 2.01 -2.58
N HIS A 37 -2.38 2.67 -1.60
CA HIS A 37 -3.82 2.90 -1.55
C HIS A 37 -4.29 3.81 -2.70
N ALA A 38 -3.53 4.84 -3.06
CA ALA A 38 -3.86 5.76 -4.15
C ALA A 38 -4.15 5.04 -5.48
N ARG A 39 -3.56 3.85 -5.70
CA ARG A 39 -3.84 3.00 -6.87
C ARG A 39 -5.30 2.56 -6.99
N VAL A 40 -6.05 2.57 -5.89
CA VAL A 40 -7.51 2.31 -5.91
C VAL A 40 -8.27 3.43 -6.62
N HIS A 41 -7.79 4.67 -6.51
CA HIS A 41 -8.40 5.81 -7.17
C HIS A 41 -7.96 5.93 -8.63
N THR A 42 -6.68 5.68 -8.91
CA THR A 42 -6.15 5.77 -10.29
C THR A 42 -6.43 4.55 -11.14
N GLY A 43 -6.80 3.41 -10.52
CA GLY A 43 -6.93 2.13 -11.22
C GLY A 43 -5.58 1.51 -11.63
N ASP A 44 -4.46 2.05 -11.15
CA ASP A 44 -3.12 1.58 -11.50
C ASP A 44 -2.88 0.12 -11.04
N LYS A 45 -2.44 -0.71 -11.98
CA LYS A 45 -2.17 -2.14 -11.78
C LYS A 45 -0.82 -2.52 -12.40
N PRO A 46 0.29 -2.15 -11.75
CA PRO A 46 1.62 -2.25 -12.35
C PRO A 46 2.17 -3.69 -12.40
N TYR A 47 1.48 -4.66 -11.79
CA TYR A 47 1.94 -6.04 -11.73
C TYR A 47 1.13 -6.90 -12.70
N MET A 48 1.74 -7.34 -13.80
CA MET A 48 1.12 -8.21 -14.79
C MET A 48 1.52 -9.68 -14.55
N CYS A 49 0.58 -10.58 -14.80
CA CYS A 49 0.84 -12.01 -14.97
C CYS A 49 1.02 -12.28 -16.46
N GLU A 50 2.26 -12.53 -16.90
CA GLU A 50 2.59 -12.73 -18.32
C GLU A 50 1.75 -13.85 -18.98
N PRO A 51 1.57 -15.05 -18.37
CA PRO A 51 0.81 -16.12 -19.03
C PRO A 51 -0.66 -15.83 -19.32
N CYS A 52 -1.33 -15.00 -18.51
CA CYS A 52 -2.78 -14.77 -18.66
C CYS A 52 -3.16 -13.30 -18.84
N GLY A 53 -2.18 -12.39 -18.90
CA GLY A 53 -2.37 -10.94 -19.05
C GLY A 53 -3.06 -10.24 -17.88
N LYS A 54 -3.40 -10.94 -16.79
CA LYS A 54 -4.09 -10.34 -15.64
C LYS A 54 -3.18 -9.36 -14.92
N THR A 55 -3.69 -8.15 -14.66
CA THR A 55 -2.96 -7.12 -13.92
C THR A 55 -3.48 -6.97 -12.49
N PHE A 56 -2.57 -6.64 -11.57
CA PHE A 56 -2.82 -6.54 -10.15
C PHE A 56 -2.27 -5.22 -9.59
N PRO A 57 -2.96 -4.61 -8.61
CA PRO A 57 -2.50 -3.36 -7.96
C PRO A 57 -1.35 -3.59 -6.98
N ARG A 58 -1.10 -4.84 -6.55
CA ARG A 58 -0.09 -5.20 -5.53
C ARG A 58 0.67 -6.47 -5.91
N SER A 59 1.96 -6.53 -5.57
CA SER A 59 2.82 -7.69 -5.84
C SER A 59 2.40 -8.94 -5.06
N ASP A 60 1.87 -8.78 -3.85
CA ASP A 60 1.37 -9.90 -3.06
C ASP A 60 0.07 -10.49 -3.63
N ALA A 61 -0.72 -9.69 -4.35
CA ALA A 61 -1.89 -10.17 -5.08
C ALA A 61 -1.47 -10.99 -6.30
N LEU A 62 -0.48 -10.52 -7.09
CA LEU A 62 0.12 -11.30 -8.17
C LEU A 62 0.71 -12.61 -7.61
N ARG A 63 1.50 -12.55 -6.53
CA ARG A 63 2.08 -13.75 -5.90
C ARG A 63 1.03 -14.75 -5.44
N ARG A 64 -0.11 -14.29 -4.91
CA ARG A 64 -1.22 -15.18 -4.53
C ARG A 64 -1.89 -15.79 -5.75
N HIS A 65 -1.94 -15.08 -6.86
CA HIS A 65 -2.45 -15.62 -8.12
C HIS A 65 -1.55 -16.72 -8.70
N TRP A 66 -0.25 -16.68 -8.43
CA TRP A 66 0.71 -17.73 -8.83
C TRP A 66 0.75 -18.95 -7.93
N LYS A 67 0.12 -18.88 -6.75
CA LYS A 67 -0.03 -20.04 -5.87
C LYS A 67 -1.25 -20.84 -6.28
#